data_AF-A0A1G0E474-F1
#
_entry.id   AF-A0A1G0E474-F1
#
_cell.length_a   1.000
_cell.length_b   1.000
_cell.length_c   1.000
_cell.angle_alpha   90.00
_cell.angle_beta   90.00
_cell.angle_gamma   90.00
#
_symmetry.space_group_name_H-M   'P 1'
#
loop_
_entity.id
_entity.type
_entity.pdbx_description
1 polymer ?
#
loop_
_entity_poly.entity_id
_entity_poly.type
_entity_poly.pdbx_seq_one_letter_code
_entity_poly.pdbx_strand_id
1 'polypeptide(L)'
;MTHIVSESQVKSARVSNSVKMAVLVRALRNAFGMSQEYLAKLAGSSRPTINRIETMDKRSPRANTLEDLLRVFQAMGVEVTIFDEEVNIRFTKNAMIAAGNTMGLNAVLEHNEKEEQLQERMARMVREYQNEMDAMRQAEQSATPEAEKD
;
A
#
# COMPACT_ATOMS: atom_id res chain seq x y z
N MET A 1 -7.61 0.76 43.25
CA MET A 1 -6.21 0.36 43.49
C MET A 1 -5.47 0.58 42.19
N THR A 2 -4.94 1.80 42.00
CA THR A 2 -4.30 2.22 40.76
C THR A 2 -2.87 1.69 40.78
N HIS A 3 -2.59 0.67 39.96
CA HIS A 3 -1.24 0.18 39.78
C HIS A 3 -0.45 1.23 38.99
N ILE A 4 0.17 2.17 39.70
CA ILE A 4 1.26 2.96 39.15
C ILE A 4 2.42 1.98 38.99
N VAL A 5 2.61 1.53 37.75
CA VAL A 5 3.76 0.71 37.39
C VAL A 5 4.99 1.57 37.66
N SER A 6 5.81 1.13 38.61
CA SER A 6 7.05 1.79 39.02
C SER A 6 7.95 2.07 37.81
N GLU A 7 8.16 3.35 37.49
CA GLU A 7 9.08 3.85 36.45
C GLU A 7 10.51 3.30 36.59
N SER A 8 10.87 2.78 37.76
CA SER A 8 12.24 2.36 38.10
C SER A 8 12.76 1.12 37.35
N GLN A 9 11.95 0.46 36.52
CA GLN A 9 12.39 -0.71 35.73
C GLN A 9 12.63 -0.44 34.24
N VAL A 10 12.41 0.78 33.74
CA VAL A 10 12.88 1.17 32.39
C VAL A 10 14.39 1.48 32.47
N LYS A 11 15.19 0.46 32.79
CA LYS A 11 16.66 0.56 32.79
C LYS A 11 17.15 0.82 31.36
N SER A 12 17.43 2.09 31.06
CA SER A 12 18.48 2.62 30.17
C SER A 12 18.90 1.80 28.94
N ALA A 13 17.96 1.22 28.21
CA ALA A 13 18.25 0.68 26.89
C ALA A 13 18.08 1.83 25.90
N ARG A 14 19.21 2.43 25.46
CA ARG A 14 19.19 3.44 24.39
C ARG A 14 18.35 2.93 23.23
N VAL A 15 17.44 3.75 22.73
CA VAL A 15 16.62 3.37 21.58
C VAL A 15 17.50 3.28 20.33
N SER A 16 17.59 2.08 19.75
CA SER A 16 18.43 1.88 18.58
C SER A 16 17.95 2.71 17.38
N ASN A 17 18.88 3.12 16.51
CA ASN A 17 18.52 3.84 15.30
C ASN A 17 17.57 3.03 14.40
N SER A 18 17.70 1.70 14.36
CA SER A 18 16.78 0.84 13.61
C SER A 18 15.34 0.95 14.12
N VAL A 19 15.14 1.02 15.44
CA VAL A 19 13.81 1.23 16.04
C VAL A 19 13.28 2.61 15.68
N LYS A 20 14.10 3.67 15.82
CA LYS A 20 13.71 5.04 15.48
C LYS A 20 13.27 5.15 14.02
N MET A 21 14.04 4.55 13.09
CA MET A 21 13.68 4.53 11.67
C MET A 21 12.42 3.72 11.39
N ALA A 22 12.27 2.54 11.98
CA ALA A 22 11.09 1.71 11.76
C ALA A 22 9.81 2.41 12.24
N VAL A 23 9.84 3.09 13.38
CA VAL A 23 8.71 3.88 13.90
C VAL A 23 8.43 5.07 12.99
N LEU A 24 9.45 5.85 12.67
CA LEU A 24 9.34 7.04 11.82
C LEU A 24 8.74 6.73 10.44
N VAL A 25 9.28 5.72 9.75
CA VAL A 25 8.83 5.35 8.40
C VAL A 25 7.38 4.86 8.42
N ARG A 26 7.01 4.01 9.39
CA ARG A 26 5.62 3.57 9.54
C ARG A 26 4.67 4.74 9.82
N ALA A 27 5.06 5.63 10.73
CA ALA A 27 4.25 6.78 11.10
C ALA A 27 3.99 7.69 9.90
N LEU A 28 5.03 8.05 9.15
CA LEU A 28 4.92 8.91 7.97
C LEU A 28 4.15 8.21 6.85
N ARG A 29 4.49 6.94 6.54
CA ARG A 29 3.80 6.17 5.51
C ARG A 29 2.30 6.12 5.78
N ASN A 30 1.90 5.83 7.03
CA ASN A 30 0.49 5.78 7.42
C ASN A 30 -0.17 7.17 7.45
N ALA A 31 0.55 8.22 7.86
CA ALA A 31 0.04 9.59 7.85
C ALA A 31 -0.34 10.06 6.43
N PHE A 32 0.41 9.63 5.41
CA PHE A 32 0.08 9.87 4.00
C PHE A 32 -0.74 8.75 3.34
N GLY A 33 -1.23 7.78 4.12
CA GLY A 33 -2.04 6.66 3.60
C GLY A 33 -1.33 5.76 2.58
N MET A 34 0.00 5.75 2.53
CA MET A 34 0.73 5.07 1.47
C MET A 34 0.89 3.57 1.72
N SER A 35 0.82 2.77 0.66
CA SER A 35 1.28 1.37 0.71
C SER A 35 2.80 1.29 0.73
N GLN A 36 3.37 0.17 1.18
CA GLN A 36 4.82 -0.05 1.13
C GLN A 36 5.34 -0.08 -0.32
N GLU A 37 4.54 -0.59 -1.26
CA GLU A 37 4.88 -0.62 -2.70
C GLU A 37 4.97 0.80 -3.27
N TYR A 38 3.99 1.65 -2.94
CA TYR A 38 3.96 3.02 -3.41
C TYR A 38 5.12 3.84 -2.85
N LEU A 39 5.40 3.72 -1.55
CA LEU A 39 6.56 4.38 -0.93
C LEU A 39 7.88 3.87 -1.55
N ALA A 40 8.00 2.57 -1.83
CA ALA A 40 9.19 2.01 -2.47
C ALA A 40 9.43 2.65 -3.84
N LYS A 41 8.38 2.77 -4.66
CA LYS A 41 8.43 3.40 -5.98
C LYS A 41 8.89 4.87 -5.89
N LEU A 42 8.34 5.64 -4.95
CA LEU A 42 8.73 7.04 -4.74
C LEU A 42 10.19 7.18 -4.28
N ALA A 43 10.65 6.28 -3.41
CA ALA A 43 12.01 6.29 -2.87
C ALA A 43 13.05 5.62 -3.78
N GLY A 44 12.68 5.18 -4.99
CA GLY A 44 13.60 4.46 -5.89
C GLY A 44 14.12 3.14 -5.30
N SER A 45 13.33 2.49 -4.45
CA SER A 45 13.69 1.28 -3.70
C SER A 45 12.72 0.13 -4.00
N SER A 46 12.90 -1.00 -3.33
CA SER A 46 12.01 -2.16 -3.47
C SER A 46 11.10 -2.32 -2.26
N ARG A 47 9.88 -2.83 -2.46
CA ARG A 47 8.94 -3.13 -1.36
C ARG A 47 9.56 -3.99 -0.25
N PRO A 48 10.36 -5.05 -0.55
CA PRO A 48 11.07 -5.81 0.49
C PRO A 48 12.03 -4.95 1.31
N THR A 49 12.61 -3.90 0.73
CA THR A 49 13.49 -2.97 1.45
C THR A 49 12.71 -2.08 2.41
N ILE A 50 11.56 -1.55 1.99
CA ILE A 50 10.64 -0.83 2.88
C ILE A 50 10.20 -1.73 4.03
N ASN A 51 9.78 -2.97 3.72
CA ASN A 51 9.37 -3.93 4.74
C ASN A 51 10.49 -4.20 5.76
N ARG A 52 11.74 -4.41 5.31
CA ARG A 52 12.88 -4.62 6.21
C ARG A 52 13.15 -3.41 7.12
N ILE A 53 12.98 -2.20 6.61
CA ILE A 53 13.09 -0.98 7.41
C ILE A 53 12.00 -0.98 8.51
N GLU A 54 10.75 -1.24 8.12
CA GLU A 54 9.61 -1.19 9.05
C GLU A 54 9.59 -2.34 10.08
N THR A 55 10.17 -3.49 9.75
CA THR A 55 10.23 -4.67 10.63
C THR A 55 11.52 -4.77 11.44
N MET A 56 12.46 -3.83 11.26
CA MET A 56 13.76 -3.84 11.94
C MET A 56 14.56 -5.13 11.67
N ASP A 57 14.54 -5.60 10.41
CA ASP A 57 15.35 -6.75 10.00
C ASP A 57 16.83 -6.50 10.38
N LYS A 58 17.51 -7.55 10.84
CA LYS A 58 18.92 -7.51 11.29
C LYS A 58 19.86 -6.95 10.21
N ARG A 59 19.50 -7.06 8.93
CA ARG A 59 20.21 -6.39 7.84
C ARG A 59 19.81 -4.92 7.78
N SER A 60 20.60 -4.08 8.44
CA SER A 60 20.41 -2.63 8.40
C SER A 60 20.35 -2.14 6.94
N PRO A 61 19.35 -1.32 6.58
CA PRO A 61 19.30 -0.66 5.28
C PRO A 61 20.56 0.18 5.06
N ARG A 62 20.99 0.32 3.80
CA ARG A 62 22.11 1.22 3.49
C ARG A 62 21.70 2.67 3.82
N ALA A 63 22.64 3.46 4.31
CA ALA A 63 22.41 4.86 4.67
C ALA A 63 21.76 5.66 3.53
N ASN A 64 22.25 5.51 2.30
CA ASN A 64 21.69 6.20 1.13
C ASN A 64 20.20 5.85 0.90
N THR A 65 19.81 4.58 1.07
CA THR A 65 18.40 4.17 0.93
C THR A 65 17.51 4.84 1.97
N LEU A 66 18.05 5.06 3.16
CA LEU A 66 17.33 5.74 4.23
C LEU A 66 17.18 7.24 3.94
N GLU A 67 18.24 7.88 3.42
CA GLU A 67 18.22 9.28 2.99
C GLU A 67 17.22 9.49 1.86
N ASP A 68 17.23 8.64 0.83
CA ASP A 68 16.29 8.74 -0.31
C ASP A 68 14.85 8.64 0.17
N LEU A 69 14.58 7.75 1.13
CA LEU A 69 13.26 7.60 1.73
C LEU A 69 12.85 8.82 2.57
N LEU A 70 13.76 9.41 3.34
CA LEU A 70 13.47 10.64 4.08
C LEU A 70 13.27 11.84 3.16
N ARG A 71 13.97 11.90 2.02
CA ARG A 71 13.78 12.94 0.99
C ARG A 71 12.38 12.91 0.39
N VAL A 72 11.76 11.74 0.23
CA VAL A 72 10.36 11.63 -0.20
C VAL A 72 9.45 12.42 0.74
N PHE A 73 9.58 12.21 2.05
CA PHE A 73 8.76 12.91 3.03
C PHE A 73 9.12 14.40 3.14
N GLN A 74 10.40 14.74 2.99
CA GLN A 74 10.84 16.14 2.96
C GLN A 74 10.21 16.89 1.78
N ALA A 75 10.17 16.29 0.59
CA ALA A 75 9.51 16.86 -0.58
C ALA A 75 7.99 17.05 -0.38
N MET A 76 7.38 16.24 0.49
CA MET A 76 5.98 16.39 0.91
C MET A 76 5.77 17.43 2.02
N GLY A 77 6.84 18.11 2.46
CA GLY A 77 6.79 19.14 3.48
C GLY A 77 6.80 18.60 4.91
N VAL A 78 7.41 17.44 5.13
CA VAL A 78 7.71 16.89 6.46
C VAL A 78 9.13 17.25 6.84
N GLU A 79 9.32 17.66 8.09
CA GLU A 79 10.62 17.89 8.67
C GLU A 79 10.84 16.91 9.83
N VAL A 80 11.97 16.20 9.80
CA VAL A 80 12.30 15.16 10.76
C VAL A 80 13.56 15.57 11.52
N THR A 81 13.53 15.43 12.84
CA THR A 81 14.72 15.55 13.69
C THR A 81 14.82 14.32 14.56
N ILE A 82 15.95 13.62 14.49
CA ILE A 82 16.19 12.38 15.23
C ILE A 82 17.20 12.69 16.35
N PHE A 83 16.79 12.47 17.59
CA PHE A 83 17.61 12.60 18.79
C PHE A 83 18.01 11.22 19.33
N ASP A 84 18.76 11.16 20.43
CA ASP A 84 19.19 9.88 21.03
C ASP A 84 17.97 9.07 21.50
N GLU A 85 17.05 9.72 22.21
CA GLU A 85 15.90 9.10 22.86
C GLU A 85 14.54 9.42 22.21
N GLU A 86 14.49 10.31 21.22
CA GLU A 86 13.23 10.73 20.59
C GLU A 86 13.35 11.02 19.08
N VAL A 87 12.21 11.06 18.40
CA VAL A 87 12.08 11.49 17.01
C VAL A 87 10.99 12.54 16.92
N ASN A 88 11.34 13.74 16.48
CA ASN A 88 10.42 14.85 16.28
C ASN A 88 10.04 14.96 14.81
N ILE A 89 8.73 14.99 14.54
CA ILE A 89 8.16 15.12 13.21
C ILE A 89 7.35 16.42 13.17
N ARG A 90 7.68 17.32 12.26
CA ARG A 90 6.89 18.52 11.98
C ARG A 90 6.28 18.43 10.58
N PHE A 91 4.98 18.69 10.48
CA PHE A 91 4.28 18.79 9.22
C PHE A 91 4.04 20.25 8.87
N THR A 92 4.41 20.65 7.65
CA THR A 92 3.99 21.95 7.11
C THR A 92 2.48 21.94 6.78
N LYS A 93 1.89 23.12 6.58
CA LYS A 93 0.49 23.25 6.16
C LYS A 93 0.16 22.38 4.93
N ASN A 94 1.04 22.41 3.92
CA ASN A 94 0.84 21.66 2.68
C ASN A 94 0.93 20.15 2.93
N ALA A 95 1.84 19.71 3.80
CA ALA A 95 1.95 18.30 4.19
C ALA A 95 0.67 17.80 4.87
N MET A 96 0.08 18.61 5.77
CA MET A 96 -1.18 18.26 6.44
C MET A 96 -2.37 18.19 5.48
N ILE A 97 -2.46 19.14 4.53
CA ILE A 97 -3.49 19.10 3.48
C ILE A 97 -3.32 17.85 2.60
N ALA A 98 -2.07 17.54 2.20
CA ALA A 98 -1.77 16.36 1.40
C ALA A 98 -2.13 15.06 2.14
N ALA A 99 -1.73 14.93 3.40
CA ALA A 99 -2.07 13.79 4.24
C ALA A 99 -3.60 13.60 4.36
N GLY A 100 -4.35 14.67 4.63
CA GLY A 100 -5.81 14.63 4.73
C GLY A 100 -6.51 14.26 3.41
N ASN A 101 -6.02 14.78 2.29
CA ASN A 101 -6.59 14.49 0.96
C ASN A 101 -6.26 13.08 0.47
N THR A 102 -5.09 12.53 0.86
CA THR A 102 -4.65 11.20 0.39
C THR A 102 -5.49 10.08 1.01
N MET A 103 -6.00 10.25 2.24
CA MET A 103 -7.02 9.36 2.80
C MET A 103 -8.30 9.36 1.95
N GLY A 104 -8.69 10.51 1.39
CA GLY A 104 -9.80 10.62 0.45
C GLY A 104 -9.50 10.00 -0.92
N LEU A 105 -8.30 10.23 -1.46
CA LEU A 105 -7.93 9.75 -2.79
C LEU A 105 -7.70 8.23 -2.84
N ASN A 106 -7.07 7.63 -1.82
CA ASN A 106 -6.89 6.17 -1.77
C ASN A 106 -8.23 5.44 -1.60
N ALA A 107 -9.17 6.00 -0.84
CA ALA A 107 -10.54 5.46 -0.78
C ALA A 107 -11.24 5.48 -2.15
N VAL A 108 -11.02 6.54 -2.94
CA VAL A 108 -11.55 6.66 -4.31
C VAL A 108 -10.84 5.72 -5.29
N LEU A 109 -9.50 5.60 -5.22
CA LEU A 109 -8.74 4.70 -6.07
C LEU A 109 -9.06 3.22 -5.80
N GLU A 110 -9.15 2.82 -4.52
CA GLU A 110 -9.58 1.46 -4.14
C GLU A 110 -11.01 1.15 -4.59
N HIS A 111 -11.89 2.16 -4.61
CA HIS A 111 -13.25 2.01 -5.14
C HIS A 111 -13.23 1.78 -6.65
N ASN A 112 -12.48 2.59 -7.39
CA ASN A 112 -12.36 2.49 -8.84
C ASN A 112 -11.72 1.16 -9.28
N GLU A 113 -10.67 0.68 -8.58
CA GLU A 113 -10.06 -0.62 -8.86
C GLU A 113 -11.04 -1.79 -8.63
N LYS A 114 -11.89 -1.71 -7.59
CA LYS A 114 -12.95 -2.71 -7.36
C LYS A 114 -14.04 -2.68 -8.42
N GLU A 115 -14.42 -1.49 -8.90
CA GLU A 115 -15.38 -1.34 -9.99
C GLU A 115 -14.84 -1.91 -11.30
N GLU A 116 -13.58 -1.64 -11.65
CA GLU A 116 -12.94 -2.15 -12.86
C GLU A 116 -12.83 -3.69 -12.82
N GLN A 117 -12.43 -4.26 -11.68
CA GLN A 117 -12.40 -5.72 -11.48
C GLN A 117 -13.80 -6.36 -11.60
N LEU A 118 -14.82 -5.69 -11.07
CA LEU A 118 -16.20 -6.16 -11.18
C LEU A 118 -16.69 -6.12 -12.63
N GLN A 119 -16.38 -5.04 -13.36
CA GLN A 119 -16.71 -4.90 -14.77
C GLN A 119 -16.01 -5.97 -15.63
N GLU A 120 -14.72 -6.23 -15.40
CA GLU A 120 -14.00 -7.30 -16.09
C GLU A 120 -14.59 -8.68 -15.82
N ARG A 121 -15.00 -8.93 -14.57
CA ARG A 121 -15.65 -10.20 -14.20
C ARG A 121 -17.00 -10.36 -14.89
N MET A 122 -17.80 -9.29 -14.95
CA MET A 122 -19.07 -9.29 -15.69
C MET A 122 -18.85 -9.47 -17.19
N ALA A 123 -17.87 -8.79 -17.77
CA ALA A 123 -17.54 -8.91 -19.20
C ALA A 123 -17.03 -10.31 -19.57
N ARG A 124 -16.38 -11.03 -18.64
CA ARG A 124 -16.03 -12.45 -18.82
C ARG A 124 -17.28 -13.32 -18.82
N MET A 125 -18.14 -13.15 -17.84
CA MET A 125 -19.40 -13.92 -17.72
C MET A 125 -20.30 -13.74 -18.95
N VAL A 126 -20.43 -12.52 -19.47
CA VAL A 126 -21.23 -12.24 -20.67
C VAL A 126 -20.65 -12.94 -21.90
N ARG A 127 -19.32 -12.93 -22.06
CA ARG A 127 -18.65 -13.64 -23.16
C ARG A 127 -18.84 -15.15 -23.08
N GLU A 128 -18.74 -15.73 -21.89
CA GLU A 128 -19.00 -17.15 -21.67
C GLU A 128 -20.43 -17.53 -22.07
N TYR A 129 -21.42 -16.74 -21.62
CA TYR A 129 -22.82 -16.98 -21.96
C TYR A 129 -23.10 -16.85 -23.47
N GLN A 130 -22.48 -15.87 -24.14
CA GLN A 130 -22.62 -15.70 -25.59
C GLN A 130 -22.04 -16.89 -26.36
N ASN A 131 -20.84 -17.35 -25.97
CA ASN A 131 -20.21 -18.53 -26.57
C ASN A 131 -21.07 -19.78 -26.39
N GLU A 132 -21.66 -19.99 -25.21
CA GLU A 132 -22.58 -21.12 -24.97
C GLU A 132 -23.84 -21.03 -25.83
N MET A 133 -24.46 -19.86 -25.91
CA MET A 133 -25.66 -19.65 -26.72
C MET A 133 -25.39 -19.86 -28.22
N ASP A 134 -24.24 -19.41 -28.72
CA ASP A 134 -23.86 -19.61 -30.11
C ASP A 134 -23.54 -21.09 -30.41
N ALA A 135 -22.91 -21.80 -29.46
CA ALA A 135 -22.71 -23.25 -29.56
C ALA A 135 -24.04 -24.02 -29.58
N MET A 136 -25.02 -23.61 -28.76
CA MET A 136 -26.37 -24.20 -28.76
C MET A 136 -27.08 -23.98 -30.09
N ARG A 137 -27.04 -22.75 -30.65
CA ARG A 137 -27.63 -22.46 -31.97
C ARG A 137 -26.96 -23.26 -33.09
N GLN A 138 -25.63 -23.39 -33.06
CA GLN A 138 -24.91 -24.20 -34.05
C GLN A 138 -25.27 -25.69 -33.93
N ALA A 139 -25.42 -26.19 -32.71
CA ALA A 139 -25.87 -27.56 -32.46
C ALA A 139 -27.30 -27.80 -33.00
N GLU A 140 -28.23 -26.87 -32.78
CA GLU A 140 -29.60 -26.94 -33.32
C GLU A 140 -29.63 -26.91 -34.87
N GLN A 141 -28.82 -26.06 -35.50
CA GLN A 141 -28.70 -25.98 -36.96
C GLN A 141 -28.06 -27.25 -37.56
N SER A 142 -27.16 -27.91 -36.84
CA SER A 142 -26.55 -29.18 -37.27
C SER A 142 -27.44 -30.41 -37.04
N ALA A 143 -28.48 -30.27 -36.21
CA ALA A 143 -29.38 -31.35 -35.83
C ALA A 143 -30.65 -31.45 -36.71
N THR A 144 -30.80 -30.60 -37.73
CA THR A 144 -31.86 -30.71 -38.74
C THR A 144 -31.31 -31.42 -39.99
N PRO A 145 -31.58 -32.72 -40.20
CA PRO A 145 -31.19 -33.40 -41.43
C PRO A 145 -32.14 -33.00 -42.56
N GLU A 146 -31.59 -32.89 -43.77
CA GLU A 146 -32.31 -32.76 -45.03
C GLU A 146 -33.41 -33.83 -45.14
N ALA A 147 -34.63 -33.46 -44.76
CA ALA A 147 -35.81 -34.06 -45.35
C ALA A 147 -36.02 -33.36 -46.70
N GLU A 148 -36.32 -34.16 -47.72
CA GLU A 148 -36.50 -33.79 -49.13
C GLU A 148 -35.21 -33.73 -49.95
N LYS A 149 -34.86 -34.88 -50.53
CA LYS A 149 -34.88 -35.02 -52.00
C LYS A 149 -35.05 -36.49 -52.41
N ASP A 150 -36.16 -36.69 -53.11
CA ASP A 150 -36.61 -37.78 -54.01
C ASP A 150 -36.84 -39.19 -53.45
#